data_AF-A0A1C7MTH6-F1
#
_entry.id   AF-A0A1C7MTH6-F1
#
_cell.length_a   1.000
_cell.length_b   1.000
_cell.length_c   1.000
_cell.angle_alpha   90.00
_cell.angle_beta   90.00
_cell.angle_gamma   90.00
#
_symmetry.space_group_name_H-M   'P 1'
#
loop_
_entity.id
_entity.type
_entity.pdbx_description
1 polymer ?
#
loop_
_entity_poly.entity_id
_entity_poly.type
_entity_poly.pdbx_seq_one_letter_code
_entity_poly.pdbx_strand_id
1 'polypeptide(L)'
;VFLRNHRDLDHLLSAIHTYSSASNAHLNFHKTEAISLSGQPLPQWQQPLQSRNIFSWHDRHSPFPFIHLGFPIIFSLKQCSIAFEKLETTFSSACNIHSQRNLSVRGRATVLNTLIFSKLSHVLRLTTFPQQQIHRLLSIGSRFINHHIFPPLSLATLRLPRKQGGLQVLNLISQQQALQWRWASTLLHSSSPSNSLSPASFLRYTFEWF
;
A
#
# COMPACT_ATOMS: atom_id res chain seq x y z
N VAL A 1 3.27 -1.82 17.60
CA VAL A 1 4.13 -2.50 18.59
C VAL A 1 4.26 -3.95 18.18
N PHE A 2 5.43 -4.56 18.33
CA PHE A 2 5.64 -5.98 18.04
C PHE A 2 5.72 -6.76 19.35
N LEU A 3 5.03 -7.89 19.43
CA LEU A 3 4.92 -8.71 20.62
C LEU A 3 5.40 -10.12 20.30
N ARG A 4 6.28 -10.67 21.13
CA ARG A 4 6.80 -12.03 20.97
C ARG A 4 5.94 -13.05 21.71
N ASN A 5 5.41 -12.67 22.88
CA ASN A 5 4.63 -13.54 23.75
C ASN A 5 3.62 -12.75 24.60
N HIS A 6 2.76 -13.45 25.33
CA HIS A 6 1.69 -12.85 26.13
C HIS A 6 2.18 -11.92 27.25
N ARG A 7 3.38 -12.14 27.80
CA ARG A 7 3.94 -11.23 28.81
C ARG A 7 4.25 -9.86 28.22
N ASP A 8 4.68 -9.82 26.96
CA ASP A 8 4.91 -8.54 26.27
C ASP A 8 3.61 -7.76 26.09
N LEU A 9 2.48 -8.45 25.89
CA LEU A 9 1.15 -7.82 25.84
C LEU A 9 0.79 -7.20 27.19
N ASP A 10 1.01 -7.93 28.28
CA ASP A 10 0.75 -7.42 29.64
C ASP A 10 1.62 -6.20 29.96
N HIS A 11 2.90 -6.25 29.60
CA HIS A 11 3.81 -5.11 29.75
C HIS A 11 3.37 -3.91 28.91
N LEU A 12 2.96 -4.14 27.66
CA LEU A 12 2.43 -3.08 26.80
C LEU A 12 1.20 -2.42 27.41
N LEU A 13 0.24 -3.20 27.90
CA LEU A 13 -0.99 -2.67 28.48
C LEU A 13 -0.72 -1.91 29.79
N SER A 14 0.22 -2.38 30.62
CA SER A 14 0.68 -1.66 31.81
C SER A 14 1.34 -0.31 31.46
N ALA A 15 2.19 -0.30 30.43
CA ALA A 15 2.82 0.92 29.94
C ALA A 15 1.78 1.91 29.37
N ILE A 16 0.82 1.40 28.58
CA ILE A 16 -0.29 2.21 28.07
C ILE A 16 -1.12 2.78 29.22
N HIS A 17 -1.46 1.98 30.24
CA HIS A 17 -2.20 2.46 31.40
C HIS A 17 -1.46 3.58 32.15
N THR A 18 -0.14 3.41 32.34
CA THR A 18 0.72 4.42 32.97
C THR A 18 0.73 5.71 32.16
N TYR A 19 0.92 5.61 30.84
CA TYR A 19 0.86 6.75 29.94
C TYR A 19 -0.51 7.42 29.95
N SER A 20 -1.59 6.64 29.92
CA SER A 20 -2.98 7.10 29.98
C SER A 20 -3.24 7.88 31.26
N SER A 21 -2.74 7.39 32.41
CA SER A 21 -2.90 8.05 33.71
C SER A 21 -2.15 9.39 33.76
N ALA A 22 -0.97 9.48 33.13
CA ALA A 22 -0.18 10.70 33.11
C ALA A 22 -0.65 11.74 32.08
N SER A 23 -1.27 11.31 30.98
CA SER A 23 -1.62 12.17 29.83
C SER A 23 -3.13 12.41 29.66
N ASN A 24 -3.98 11.68 30.39
CA ASN A 24 -5.42 11.57 30.17
C ASN A 24 -5.82 11.04 28.77
N ALA A 25 -4.87 10.49 28.00
CA ALA A 25 -5.18 9.84 26.72
C ALA A 25 -5.67 8.41 26.95
N HIS A 26 -6.69 7.96 26.20
CA HIS A 26 -7.22 6.60 26.31
C HIS A 26 -6.99 5.79 25.04
N LEU A 27 -6.63 4.51 25.20
CA LEU A 27 -6.54 3.57 24.08
C LEU A 27 -7.94 3.26 23.54
N ASN A 28 -8.11 3.39 22.23
CA ASN A 28 -9.34 2.99 21.56
C ASN A 28 -9.30 1.50 21.18
N PHE A 29 -9.83 0.65 22.05
CA PHE A 29 -9.88 -0.80 21.82
C PHE A 29 -10.69 -1.19 20.57
N HIS A 30 -11.73 -0.43 20.22
CA HIS A 30 -12.52 -0.68 19.00
C HIS A 30 -11.72 -0.45 17.71
N LYS A 31 -10.66 0.36 17.75
CA LYS A 31 -9.73 0.57 16.62
C LYS A 31 -8.44 -0.23 16.76
N THR A 32 -8.29 -0.97 17.85
CA THR A 32 -7.08 -1.77 18.10
C THR A 32 -7.22 -3.10 17.38
N GLU A 33 -6.26 -3.37 16.51
CA GLU A 33 -6.22 -4.58 15.71
C GLU A 33 -4.88 -5.28 15.91
N ALA A 34 -4.93 -6.60 16.05
CA ALA A 34 -3.76 -7.45 16.10
C ALA A 34 -3.56 -8.17 14.76
N ILE A 35 -2.31 -8.41 14.38
CA ILE A 35 -1.95 -9.04 13.12
C ILE A 35 -0.83 -10.06 13.34
N SER A 36 -0.95 -11.21 12.69
CA SER A 36 0.14 -12.17 12.59
C SER A 36 1.17 -11.69 11.57
N LEU A 37 2.41 -11.42 12.00
CA LEU A 37 3.47 -10.98 11.08
C LEU A 37 3.85 -12.04 10.04
N SER A 38 3.75 -13.32 10.39
CA SER A 38 3.97 -14.43 9.46
C SER A 38 2.75 -14.72 8.58
N GLY A 39 1.62 -14.06 8.85
CA GLY A 39 0.33 -14.36 8.24
C GLY A 39 -0.28 -15.69 8.67
N GLN A 40 0.40 -16.50 9.48
CA GLN A 40 -0.17 -17.76 9.98
C GLN A 40 -1.25 -17.49 11.02
N PRO A 41 -2.31 -18.31 11.09
CA PRO A 41 -3.21 -18.26 12.23
C PRO A 41 -2.40 -18.63 13.48
N LEU A 42 -2.49 -17.81 14.53
CA LEU A 42 -1.84 -18.06 15.81
C LEU A 42 -2.91 -18.16 16.91
N PRO A 43 -3.63 -19.30 17.01
CA PRO A 43 -4.75 -19.46 17.95
C PRO A 43 -4.38 -19.15 19.40
N GLN A 44 -3.13 -19.41 19.79
CA GLN A 44 -2.62 -19.12 21.13
C GLN A 44 -2.73 -17.63 21.51
N TRP A 45 -2.87 -16.72 20.54
CA TRP A 45 -3.06 -15.29 20.78
C TRP A 45 -4.52 -14.87 20.95
N GLN A 46 -5.48 -15.65 20.45
CA GLN A 46 -6.88 -15.22 20.38
C GLN A 46 -7.48 -14.99 21.76
N GLN A 47 -7.39 -15.97 22.65
CA GLN A 47 -7.90 -15.88 24.03
C GLN A 47 -7.26 -14.72 24.83
N PRO A 48 -5.92 -14.59 24.88
CA PRO A 48 -5.29 -13.48 25.59
C PRO A 48 -5.58 -12.09 25.00
N LEU A 49 -5.83 -11.97 23.70
CA LEU A 49 -6.26 -10.69 23.12
C LEU A 49 -7.71 -10.36 23.49
N GLN A 50 -8.60 -11.35 23.41
CA GLN A 50 -10.01 -11.20 23.77
C GLN A 50 -10.20 -10.84 25.25
N SER A 51 -9.45 -11.47 26.16
CA SER A 51 -9.48 -11.14 27.60
C SER A 51 -9.03 -9.71 27.92
N ARG A 52 -8.38 -9.04 26.95
CA ARG A 52 -7.94 -7.64 27.02
C ARG A 52 -8.77 -6.71 26.11
N ASN A 53 -9.96 -7.13 25.69
CA ASN A 53 -10.88 -6.38 24.81
C ASN A 53 -10.34 -6.10 23.39
N ILE A 54 -9.37 -6.87 22.92
CA ILE A 54 -8.88 -6.80 21.53
C ILE A 54 -9.51 -7.94 20.74
N PHE A 55 -10.59 -7.63 20.02
CA PHE A 55 -11.37 -8.62 19.28
C PHE A 55 -10.98 -8.72 17.80
N SER A 56 -10.31 -7.70 17.26
CA SER A 56 -9.88 -7.69 15.86
C SER A 56 -8.52 -8.38 15.70
N TRP A 57 -8.50 -9.46 14.91
CA TRP A 57 -7.33 -10.24 14.59
C TRP A 57 -7.25 -10.52 13.09
N HIS A 58 -6.08 -10.28 12.51
CA HIS A 58 -5.80 -10.47 11.09
C HIS A 58 -4.71 -11.51 10.84
N ASP A 59 -5.00 -12.46 9.95
CA ASP A 59 -4.07 -13.45 9.40
C ASP A 59 -4.41 -13.75 7.93
N ARG A 60 -3.83 -14.80 7.35
CA ARG A 60 -4.07 -15.20 5.95
C ARG A 60 -5.49 -15.68 5.63
N HIS A 61 -6.23 -16.14 6.63
CA HIS A 61 -7.61 -16.60 6.49
C HIS A 61 -8.61 -15.45 6.62
N SER A 62 -8.19 -14.30 7.14
CA SER A 62 -9.02 -13.11 7.17
C SER A 62 -9.52 -12.76 5.75
N PRO A 63 -10.80 -12.42 5.59
CA PRO A 63 -11.39 -12.17 4.28
C PRO A 63 -10.81 -10.93 3.60
N PHE A 64 -10.31 -9.96 4.37
CA PHE A 64 -9.79 -8.68 3.88
C PHE A 64 -8.32 -8.50 4.27
N PRO A 65 -7.52 -7.78 3.46
CA PRO A 65 -6.18 -7.37 3.86
C PRO A 65 -6.26 -6.41 5.06
N PHE A 66 -5.29 -6.47 5.95
CA PHE A 66 -5.13 -5.47 7.00
C PHE A 66 -4.59 -4.17 6.40
N ILE A 67 -5.13 -3.01 6.81
CA ILE A 67 -4.71 -1.71 6.25
C ILE A 67 -3.88 -0.95 7.29
N HIS A 68 -2.61 -0.73 6.98
CA HIS A 68 -1.73 0.08 7.81
C HIS A 68 -1.24 1.32 7.05
N LEU A 69 -1.57 2.52 7.51
CA LEU A 69 -1.19 3.79 6.86
C LEU A 69 -1.56 3.85 5.36
N GLY A 70 -2.66 3.19 4.98
CA GLY A 70 -3.11 3.08 3.58
C GLY A 70 -2.44 1.98 2.76
N PHE A 71 -1.52 1.21 3.34
CA PHE A 71 -0.92 0.04 2.71
C PHE A 71 -1.66 -1.25 3.09
N PRO A 72 -2.09 -2.05 2.11
CA PRO A 72 -2.63 -3.37 2.38
C PRO A 72 -1.50 -4.35 2.73
N ILE A 73 -1.56 -4.90 3.94
CA ILE A 73 -0.77 -6.07 4.35
C ILE A 73 -1.54 -7.31 3.91
N ILE A 74 -0.91 -8.10 3.04
CA ILE A 74 -1.52 -9.20 2.29
C ILE A 74 -0.78 -10.49 2.62
N PHE A 75 -1.52 -11.51 3.02
CA PHE A 75 -1.01 -12.85 3.32
C PHE A 75 -1.65 -13.95 2.46
N SER A 76 -2.63 -13.61 1.62
CA SER A 76 -3.27 -14.57 0.72
C SER A 76 -3.65 -13.95 -0.63
N LEU A 77 -3.81 -14.81 -1.65
CA LEU A 77 -4.25 -14.39 -2.98
C LEU A 77 -5.62 -13.71 -2.96
N LYS A 78 -6.54 -14.18 -2.09
CA LYS A 78 -7.87 -13.58 -1.92
C LYS A 78 -7.75 -12.14 -1.41
N GLN A 79 -6.93 -11.91 -0.40
CA GLN A 79 -6.66 -10.56 0.14
C GLN A 79 -6.02 -9.65 -0.92
N CYS A 80 -5.11 -10.20 -1.73
CA CYS A 80 -4.49 -9.48 -2.85
C CYS A 80 -5.53 -9.01 -3.88
N SER A 81 -6.43 -9.90 -4.32
CA SER A 81 -7.50 -9.56 -5.26
C SER A 81 -8.42 -8.47 -4.70
N ILE A 82 -8.84 -8.60 -3.44
CA ILE A 82 -9.72 -7.61 -2.80
C ILE A 82 -9.02 -6.25 -2.62
N ALA A 83 -7.74 -6.25 -2.24
CA ALA A 83 -6.94 -5.03 -2.18
C ALA A 83 -6.89 -4.33 -3.55
N PHE A 84 -6.67 -5.11 -4.61
CA PHE A 84 -6.62 -4.60 -5.97
C PHE A 84 -7.98 -4.06 -6.45
N GLU A 85 -9.08 -4.78 -6.22
CA GLU A 85 -10.43 -4.33 -6.60
C GLU A 85 -10.78 -2.98 -5.96
N LYS A 86 -10.43 -2.79 -4.68
CA LYS A 86 -10.62 -1.51 -3.99
C LYS A 86 -9.78 -0.39 -4.61
N LEU A 87 -8.52 -0.70 -4.98
CA LEU A 87 -7.63 0.25 -5.65
C LEU A 87 -8.16 0.61 -7.05
N GLU A 88 -8.59 -0.37 -7.83
CA GLU A 88 -9.15 -0.20 -9.17
C GLU A 88 -10.44 0.61 -9.14
N THR A 89 -11.32 0.37 -8.16
CA THR A 89 -12.55 1.15 -7.95
C THR A 89 -12.23 2.61 -7.63
N THR A 90 -11.27 2.85 -6.73
CA THR A 90 -10.82 4.21 -6.37
C THR A 90 -10.21 4.93 -7.58
N PHE A 91 -9.39 4.23 -8.36
CA PHE A 91 -8.76 4.74 -9.56
C PHE A 91 -9.79 5.09 -10.65
N SER A 92 -10.71 4.18 -10.93
CA SER A 92 -11.80 4.38 -11.90
C SER A 92 -12.69 5.56 -11.50
N SER A 93 -13.04 5.65 -10.22
CA SER A 93 -13.83 6.77 -9.69
C SER A 93 -13.12 8.11 -9.89
N ALA A 94 -11.81 8.18 -9.63
CA ALA A 94 -11.02 9.39 -9.87
C ALA A 94 -11.01 9.78 -11.36
N CYS A 95 -10.81 8.81 -12.26
CA CYS A 95 -10.90 9.06 -13.70
C CYS A 95 -12.29 9.59 -14.12
N ASN A 96 -13.37 9.00 -13.60
CA ASN A 96 -14.74 9.41 -13.91
C ASN A 96 -15.06 10.84 -13.40
N ILE A 97 -14.63 11.18 -12.18
CA ILE A 97 -14.80 12.53 -11.63
C ILE A 97 -14.06 13.55 -12.51
N HIS A 98 -12.85 13.22 -12.95
CA HIS A 98 -12.05 14.12 -13.78
C HIS A 98 -12.50 14.16 -15.25
N SER A 99 -13.20 13.14 -15.75
CA SER A 99 -13.72 13.16 -17.14
C SER A 99 -14.93 14.07 -17.30
N GLN A 100 -15.63 14.41 -16.21
CA GLN A 100 -16.71 15.41 -16.22
C GLN A 100 -16.21 16.83 -16.50
N ARG A 101 -14.89 17.05 -16.48
CA ARG A 101 -14.27 18.35 -16.80
C ARG A 101 -13.94 18.39 -18.29
N ASN A 102 -14.22 19.52 -18.94
CA ASN A 102 -13.86 19.79 -20.34
C ASN A 102 -12.35 20.02 -20.50
N LEU A 103 -11.56 18.97 -20.26
CA LEU A 103 -10.10 18.99 -20.31
C LEU A 103 -9.60 18.63 -21.71
N SER A 104 -8.60 19.39 -22.18
CA SER A 104 -7.83 18.98 -23.36
C SER A 104 -7.15 17.63 -23.13
N VAL A 105 -6.76 16.95 -24.22
CA VAL A 105 -6.05 15.66 -24.16
C VAL A 105 -4.79 15.77 -23.28
N ARG A 106 -4.04 16.86 -23.45
CA ARG A 106 -2.87 17.20 -22.60
C ARG A 106 -3.27 17.44 -21.14
N GLY A 107 -4.39 18.12 -20.90
CA GLY A 107 -4.93 18.33 -19.56
C GLY A 107 -5.23 17.01 -18.86
N ARG A 108 -5.86 16.06 -19.56
CA ARG A 108 -6.15 14.71 -19.04
C ARG A 108 -4.89 13.91 -18.77
N ALA A 109 -3.91 13.91 -19.67
CA ALA A 109 -2.61 13.27 -19.40
C ALA A 109 -1.90 13.88 -18.18
N THR A 110 -2.00 15.19 -17.99
CA THR A 110 -1.45 15.89 -16.82
C THR A 110 -2.15 15.43 -15.55
N VAL A 111 -3.48 15.46 -15.51
CA VAL A 111 -4.29 14.99 -14.36
C VAL A 111 -3.97 13.54 -14.01
N LEU A 112 -3.88 12.66 -15.03
CA LEU A 112 -3.55 11.26 -14.82
C LEU A 112 -2.18 11.12 -14.14
N ASN A 113 -1.16 11.78 -14.67
CA ASN A 113 0.21 11.71 -14.14
C ASN A 113 0.34 12.32 -12.74
N THR A 114 -0.27 13.47 -12.48
CA THR A 114 0.01 14.26 -11.26
C THR A 114 -0.95 13.97 -10.12
N LEU A 115 -2.22 13.70 -10.40
CA LEU A 115 -3.25 13.51 -9.37
C LEU A 115 -3.61 12.05 -9.15
N ILE A 116 -3.79 11.30 -10.24
CA ILE A 116 -4.30 9.93 -10.14
C ILE A 116 -3.14 8.95 -9.88
N PHE A 117 -2.08 9.01 -10.70
CA PHE A 117 -0.91 8.15 -10.54
C PHE A 117 -0.11 8.44 -9.27
N SER A 118 -0.13 9.66 -8.74
CA SER A 118 0.54 9.96 -7.47
C SER A 118 -0.08 9.20 -6.29
N LYS A 119 -1.41 9.12 -6.23
CA LYS A 119 -2.15 8.30 -5.24
C LYS A 119 -1.86 6.81 -5.41
N LEU A 120 -1.84 6.35 -6.65
CA LEU A 120 -1.56 4.95 -6.99
C LEU A 120 -0.12 4.55 -6.62
N SER A 121 0.83 5.44 -6.89
CA SER A 121 2.25 5.28 -6.56
C SER A 121 2.51 5.14 -5.07
N HIS A 122 1.65 5.74 -4.22
CA HIS A 122 1.73 5.56 -2.77
C HIS A 122 1.61 4.07 -2.43
N VAL A 123 0.55 3.41 -2.90
CA VAL A 123 0.29 1.98 -2.60
C VAL A 123 1.28 1.06 -3.31
N LEU A 124 1.54 1.25 -4.60
CA LEU A 124 2.42 0.38 -5.40
C LEU A 124 3.87 0.35 -4.93
N ARG A 125 4.28 1.37 -4.17
CA ARG A 125 5.64 1.45 -3.61
C ARG A 125 5.97 0.27 -2.69
N LEU A 126 4.99 -0.23 -1.93
CA LEU A 126 5.20 -1.34 -0.97
C LEU A 126 4.36 -2.57 -1.32
N THR A 127 3.29 -2.42 -2.09
CA THR A 127 2.43 -3.54 -2.49
C THR A 127 2.66 -3.89 -3.95
N THR A 128 2.95 -5.16 -4.22
CA THR A 128 3.10 -5.69 -5.58
C THR A 128 1.81 -6.36 -6.04
N PHE A 129 1.31 -5.96 -7.20
CA PHE A 129 0.22 -6.64 -7.89
C PHE A 129 0.72 -7.33 -9.16
N PRO A 130 0.10 -8.44 -9.59
CA PRO A 130 0.35 -9.06 -10.89
C PRO A 130 0.32 -8.06 -12.04
N GLN A 131 1.18 -8.25 -13.05
CA GLN A 131 1.24 -7.35 -14.21
C GLN A 131 -0.12 -7.21 -14.91
N GLN A 132 -0.89 -8.29 -15.02
CA GLN A 132 -2.24 -8.28 -15.59
C GLN A 132 -3.17 -7.26 -14.89
N GLN A 133 -3.07 -7.16 -13.56
CA GLN A 133 -3.82 -6.19 -12.77
C GLN A 133 -3.34 -4.75 -13.04
N ILE A 134 -2.03 -4.51 -13.13
CA ILE A 134 -1.50 -3.19 -13.50
C ILE A 134 -1.92 -2.78 -14.92
N HIS A 135 -1.99 -3.73 -15.86
CA HIS A 135 -2.48 -3.47 -17.22
C HIS A 135 -3.96 -3.04 -17.26
N ARG A 136 -4.81 -3.54 -16.35
CA ARG A 136 -6.20 -3.06 -16.21
C ARG A 136 -6.25 -1.58 -15.82
N LEU A 137 -5.44 -1.16 -14.84
CA LEU A 137 -5.33 0.26 -14.43
C LEU A 137 -4.83 1.14 -15.59
N LEU A 138 -3.83 0.68 -16.33
CA LEU A 138 -3.33 1.38 -17.53
C LEU A 138 -4.40 1.51 -18.61
N SER A 139 -5.23 0.49 -18.82
CA SER A 139 -6.36 0.53 -19.76
C SER A 139 -7.40 1.58 -19.35
N ILE A 140 -7.74 1.66 -18.06
CA ILE A 140 -8.64 2.68 -17.52
C ILE A 140 -8.05 4.09 -17.74
N GLY A 141 -6.75 4.28 -17.45
CA GLY A 141 -6.06 5.55 -17.69
C GLY A 141 -6.01 5.95 -19.17
N SER A 142 -5.77 4.97 -20.06
CA SER A 142 -5.82 5.19 -21.52
C SER A 142 -7.19 5.65 -21.97
N ARG A 143 -8.26 5.01 -21.49
CA ARG A 143 -9.65 5.37 -21.81
C ARG A 143 -9.99 6.77 -21.33
N PHE A 144 -9.53 7.16 -20.15
CA PHE A 144 -9.69 8.51 -19.63
C PHE A 144 -9.04 9.55 -20.56
N ILE A 145 -7.80 9.34 -21.01
CA ILE A 145 -7.12 10.25 -21.94
C ILE A 145 -7.75 10.25 -23.33
N ASN A 146 -8.23 9.09 -23.80
CA ASN A 146 -8.83 8.93 -25.13
C ASN A 146 -10.33 9.23 -25.18
N HIS A 147 -10.94 9.67 -24.08
CA HIS A 147 -12.35 10.06 -24.07
C HIS A 147 -12.63 11.11 -25.16
N HIS A 148 -13.62 10.84 -26.02
CA HIS A 148 -13.95 11.61 -27.23
C HIS A 148 -12.83 11.76 -28.28
N ILE A 149 -11.89 10.82 -28.37
CA ILE A 149 -10.86 10.78 -29.43
C ILE A 149 -11.07 9.57 -30.32
N PHE A 150 -11.10 9.77 -31.64
CA PHE A 150 -11.13 8.70 -32.64
C PHE A 150 -10.19 9.06 -33.82
N PRO A 151 -9.28 8.14 -34.24
CA PRO A 151 -8.96 6.87 -33.60
C PRO A 151 -8.24 7.07 -32.25
N PRO A 152 -8.40 6.14 -31.28
CA PRO A 152 -7.76 6.26 -29.98
C PRO A 152 -6.23 6.17 -30.09
N LEU A 153 -5.53 6.97 -29.30
CA LEU A 153 -4.07 6.92 -29.20
C LEU A 153 -3.64 5.65 -28.46
N SER A 154 -2.67 4.94 -29.02
CA SER A 154 -2.09 3.76 -28.37
C SER A 154 -1.38 4.13 -27.06
N LEU A 155 -1.33 3.20 -26.10
CA LEU A 155 -0.55 3.38 -24.88
C LEU A 155 0.94 3.65 -25.16
N ALA A 156 1.49 3.07 -26.23
CA ALA A 156 2.86 3.32 -26.66
C ALA A 156 3.03 4.80 -27.05
N THR A 157 2.16 5.33 -27.90
CA THR A 157 2.16 6.74 -28.32
C THR A 157 1.98 7.69 -27.15
N LEU A 158 1.03 7.40 -26.24
CA LEU A 158 0.75 8.23 -25.06
C LEU A 158 1.97 8.40 -24.15
N ARG A 159 2.82 7.37 -24.06
CA ARG A 159 4.04 7.37 -23.23
C ARG A 159 5.22 8.11 -23.86
N LEU A 160 5.22 8.31 -25.17
CA LEU A 160 6.32 8.99 -25.85
C LEU A 160 6.51 10.43 -25.31
N PRO A 161 7.74 10.96 -25.37
CA PRO A 161 7.99 12.37 -25.08
C PRO A 161 7.16 13.29 -25.98
N ARG A 162 6.83 14.47 -25.47
CA ARG A 162 6.07 15.49 -26.25
C ARG A 162 6.77 15.90 -27.54
N LYS A 163 8.12 15.94 -27.53
CA LYS A 163 8.93 16.22 -28.72
C LYS A 163 8.76 15.18 -29.83
N GLN A 164 8.24 14.00 -29.51
CA GLN A 164 7.98 12.89 -30.44
C GLN A 164 6.46 12.69 -30.68
N GLY A 165 5.63 13.69 -30.38
CA GLY A 165 4.18 13.61 -30.56
C GLY A 165 3.41 12.85 -29.47
N GLY A 166 4.08 12.43 -28.38
CA GLY A 166 3.42 11.78 -27.24
C GLY A 166 2.97 12.75 -26.15
N LEU A 167 2.46 12.19 -25.04
CA LEU A 167 1.97 12.96 -23.88
C LEU A 167 2.80 12.75 -22.62
N GLN A 168 3.84 11.91 -22.69
CA GLN A 168 4.72 11.57 -21.58
C GLN A 168 3.93 10.98 -20.39
N VAL A 169 2.92 10.14 -20.69
CA VAL A 169 2.18 9.39 -19.68
C VAL A 169 3.12 8.41 -18.97
N LEU A 170 3.06 8.36 -17.64
CA LEU A 170 3.95 7.48 -16.87
C LEU A 170 3.70 6.00 -17.17
N ASN A 171 4.79 5.23 -17.22
CA ASN A 171 4.71 3.78 -17.20
C ASN A 171 4.63 3.29 -15.76
N LEU A 172 3.43 2.91 -15.31
CA LEU A 172 3.19 2.43 -13.95
C LEU A 172 4.06 1.22 -13.56
N ILE A 173 4.36 0.32 -14.50
CA ILE A 173 5.19 -0.86 -14.23
C ILE A 173 6.61 -0.42 -13.90
N SER A 174 7.22 0.39 -14.77
CA SER A 174 8.57 0.91 -14.53
C SER A 174 8.63 1.79 -13.28
N GLN A 175 7.59 2.60 -13.02
CA GLN A 175 7.51 3.43 -11.84
C GLN A 175 7.44 2.58 -10.56
N GLN A 176 6.62 1.54 -10.54
CA GLN A 176 6.52 0.61 -9.43
C GLN A 176 7.88 -0.06 -9.17
N GLN A 177 8.50 -0.61 -10.21
CA GLN A 177 9.81 -1.24 -10.10
C GLN A 177 10.86 -0.28 -9.54
N ALA A 178 10.91 0.97 -10.02
CA ALA A 178 11.83 1.98 -9.51
C ALA A 178 11.57 2.33 -8.03
N LEU A 179 10.30 2.47 -7.64
CA LEU A 179 9.91 2.78 -6.25
C LEU A 179 10.24 1.63 -5.29
N GLN A 180 10.01 0.38 -5.72
CA GLN A 180 10.32 -0.82 -4.95
C GLN A 180 11.83 -1.03 -4.86
N TRP A 181 12.55 -0.83 -5.97
CA TRP A 181 14.01 -0.91 -6.00
C TRP A 181 14.64 0.08 -5.03
N ARG A 182 14.11 1.30 -4.88
CA ARG A 182 14.62 2.26 -3.89
C ARG A 182 14.60 1.70 -2.46
N TRP A 183 13.58 0.93 -2.10
CA TRP A 183 13.52 0.27 -0.79
C TRP A 183 14.44 -0.94 -0.73
N ALA A 184 14.37 -1.81 -1.73
CA ALA A 184 15.19 -3.02 -1.79
C ALA A 184 16.69 -2.69 -1.79
N SER A 185 17.11 -1.71 -2.59
CA SER A 185 18.50 -1.27 -2.66
C SER A 185 18.99 -0.76 -1.31
N THR A 186 18.16 -0.02 -0.57
CA THR A 186 18.51 0.44 0.77
C THR A 186 18.71 -0.74 1.71
N LEU A 187 17.83 -1.75 1.68
CA LEU A 187 17.94 -2.95 2.53
C LEU A 187 19.14 -3.84 2.18
N LEU A 188 19.45 -3.96 0.89
CA LEU A 188 20.51 -4.83 0.38
C LEU A 188 21.91 -4.18 0.49
N HIS A 189 22.00 -2.85 0.38
CA HIS A 189 23.28 -2.12 0.34
C HIS A 189 23.54 -1.27 1.59
N SER A 190 22.68 -1.31 2.61
CA SER A 190 22.97 -0.72 3.92
C SER A 190 24.02 -1.55 4.67
N SER A 191 25.29 -1.38 4.29
CA SER A 191 26.47 -1.97 4.93
C SER A 191 27.27 -0.95 5.75
N SER A 192 26.65 0.17 6.15
CA SER A 192 27.31 1.15 7.02
C SER A 192 27.05 0.81 8.50
N PRO A 193 28.07 0.42 9.29
CA PRO A 193 27.92 0.05 10.69
C PRO A 193 27.68 1.23 11.62
N SER A 194 27.60 2.47 11.11
CA SER A 194 27.59 3.68 11.94
C SER A 194 26.22 4.18 12.38
N ASN A 195 25.12 3.68 11.80
CA ASN A 195 23.76 4.09 12.19
C ASN A 195 22.87 2.88 12.53
N SER A 196 22.97 2.44 13.79
CA SER A 196 22.10 1.41 14.40
C SER A 196 20.61 1.76 14.42
N LEU A 197 20.26 3.01 14.12
CA LEU A 197 18.88 3.52 14.07
C LEU A 197 18.32 3.67 12.65
N SER A 198 19.04 3.20 11.61
CA SER A 198 18.48 3.25 10.26
C SER A 198 17.32 2.24 10.14
N PRO A 199 16.15 2.61 9.57
CA PRO A 199 15.04 1.69 9.34
C PRO A 199 15.44 0.46 8.51
N ALA A 200 16.49 0.59 7.69
CA ALA A 200 17.03 -0.50 6.89
C ALA A 200 17.77 -1.55 7.73
N SER A 201 18.50 -1.10 8.77
CA SER A 201 19.19 -1.97 9.72
C SER A 201 18.19 -2.79 10.54
N PHE A 202 17.09 -2.16 10.98
CA PHE A 202 16.02 -2.83 11.72
C PHE A 202 15.28 -3.87 10.87
N LEU A 203 14.92 -3.52 9.64
CA LEU A 203 14.25 -4.44 8.73
C LEU A 203 15.13 -5.63 8.35
N ARG A 204 16.44 -5.41 8.13
CA ARG A 204 17.39 -6.51 7.90
C ARG A 204 17.45 -7.46 9.10
N TYR A 205 17.51 -6.94 10.32
CA TYR A 205 17.44 -7.77 11.52
C TYR A 205 16.14 -8.57 11.57
N THR A 206 14.99 -8.00 11.19
CA THR A 206 13.75 -8.79 11.11
C THR A 206 13.77 -9.88 10.04
N PHE A 207 14.45 -9.66 8.89
CA PHE A 207 14.56 -10.67 7.83
C PHE A 207 15.59 -11.77 8.14
N GLU A 208 16.64 -11.50 8.92
CA GLU A 208 17.61 -12.53 9.34
C GLU A 208 17.01 -13.51 10.37
N TRP A 209 15.86 -13.18 10.98
CA TRP A 209 15.15 -14.01 11.95
C TRP A 209 13.90 -14.73 11.39
N PHE A 210 13.64 -14.60 10.09
CA PHE A 210 12.67 -15.43 9.34
C PHE A 210 13.39 -16.50 8.54
#